data_AF-A0A1Y4D7X5-F1
#
_entry.id   AF-A0A1Y4D7X5-F1
#
_cell.length_a   1.000
_cell.length_b   1.000
_cell.length_c   1.000
_cell.angle_alpha   90.00
_cell.angle_beta   90.00
_cell.angle_gamma   90.00
#
_symmetry.space_group_name_H-M   'P 1'
#
loop_
_entity.id
_entity.type
_entity.pdbx_description
1 polymer ?
#
loop_
_entity_poly.entity_id
_entity_poly.type
_entity_poly.pdbx_seq_one_letter_code
_entity_poly.pdbx_strand_id
1 'polypeptide(L)'
;MPLIVQTWPIDRLIPYARNPRKNDEQVDRMCGAIREFGFRIPIVAKSDGTVVDGHLRLKAAQKLGLKEVPVALADELTDTQVKAFRLLANQSANWAEWDTELLNLELKDLKEAGFDTDIIGFDADIVPLPEEELQKEEENIYTDKIATPIYEPTGKEVNLDDCLNSDKEKYLLIQIENASDLSEDERNFLRAAATRHAIFNYENIAEYYASKASPTMQHLMEESGLVIIDKDRAIELGYVELSSRIQELMGGGV
;
A
#
# COMPACT_ATOMS: atom_id res chain seq x y z
N MET A 1 29.44 11.17 18.11
CA MET A 1 30.62 10.72 17.33
C MET A 1 30.14 10.17 16.01
N PRO A 2 30.87 10.37 14.90
CA PRO A 2 30.50 9.76 13.63
C PRO A 2 30.61 8.23 13.73
N LEU A 3 29.60 7.51 13.23
CA LEU A 3 29.67 6.05 13.10
C LEU A 3 30.65 5.71 11.97
N ILE A 4 31.76 5.05 12.30
CA ILE A 4 32.75 4.64 11.31
C ILE A 4 32.44 3.20 10.88
N VAL A 5 32.23 3.00 9.59
CA VAL A 5 32.01 1.68 8.98
C VAL A 5 33.29 1.23 8.28
N GLN A 6 33.71 0.00 8.55
CA GLN A 6 34.90 -0.64 7.98
C GLN A 6 34.50 -1.93 7.26
N THR A 7 35.32 -2.40 6.32
CA THR A 7 35.13 -3.71 5.67
C THR A 7 36.02 -4.74 6.37
N TRP A 8 35.42 -5.79 6.93
CA TRP A 8 36.15 -6.81 7.70
C TRP A 8 35.97 -8.21 7.11
N PRO A 9 36.99 -9.08 7.20
CA PRO A 9 36.83 -10.51 6.94
C PRO A 9 35.76 -11.11 7.84
N ILE A 10 34.85 -11.90 7.26
CA ILE A 10 33.71 -12.45 7.99
C ILE A 10 34.12 -13.39 9.13
N ASP A 11 35.22 -14.13 8.93
CA ASP A 11 35.75 -15.12 9.89
C ASP A 11 36.33 -14.48 11.15
N ARG A 12 36.51 -13.15 11.16
CA ARG A 12 36.91 -12.39 12.35
C ARG A 12 35.75 -12.24 13.35
N LEU A 13 34.50 -12.31 12.88
CA LEU A 13 33.34 -12.01 13.71
C LEU A 13 32.97 -13.19 14.60
N ILE A 14 32.84 -12.92 15.89
CA ILE A 14 32.54 -13.90 16.93
C ILE A 14 31.08 -13.70 17.37
N PRO A 15 30.16 -14.61 17.02
CA PRO A 15 28.77 -14.53 17.44
C PRO A 15 28.64 -14.53 18.97
N TYR A 16 27.68 -13.76 19.48
CA TYR A 16 27.41 -13.74 20.91
C TYR A 16 26.59 -14.97 21.32
N ALA A 17 27.18 -15.82 22.16
CA ALA A 17 26.60 -17.11 22.54
C ALA A 17 25.23 -17.03 23.24
N ARG A 18 24.89 -15.90 23.88
CA ARG A 18 23.62 -15.70 24.59
C ARG A 18 22.67 -14.77 23.83
N ASN A 19 22.70 -14.80 22.50
CA ASN A 19 21.72 -14.06 21.70
C ASN A 19 20.31 -14.62 21.95
N PRO A 20 19.35 -13.81 22.46
CA PRO A 20 18.00 -14.30 22.76
C PRO A 20 17.12 -14.53 21.51
N ARG A 21 17.51 -14.03 20.33
CA ARG A 21 16.72 -14.20 19.09
C ARG A 21 17.03 -15.54 18.42
N LYS A 22 15.97 -16.34 18.20
CA LYS A 22 15.98 -17.47 17.27
C LYS A 22 15.71 -16.93 15.87
N ASN A 23 16.65 -17.13 14.95
CA ASN A 23 16.60 -16.52 13.62
C ASN A 23 17.08 -17.43 12.50
N ASP A 24 17.29 -18.72 12.78
CA ASP A 24 17.78 -19.69 11.79
C ASP A 24 16.80 -19.83 10.61
N GLU A 25 15.50 -19.83 10.88
CA GLU A 25 14.43 -19.90 9.87
C GLU A 25 14.37 -18.65 8.98
N GLN A 26 14.96 -17.54 9.41
CA GLN A 26 14.93 -16.26 8.68
C GLN A 26 16.17 -16.04 7.79
N VAL A 27 17.13 -16.96 7.83
CA VAL A 27 18.42 -16.80 7.13
C VAL A 27 18.22 -16.70 5.62
N ASP A 28 17.33 -17.50 5.04
CA ASP A 28 17.09 -17.49 3.59
C ASP A 28 16.46 -16.19 3.11
N ARG A 29 15.48 -15.66 3.85
CA ARG A 29 14.88 -14.35 3.58
C ARG A 29 15.95 -13.25 3.63
N MET A 30 16.81 -13.27 4.65
CA MET A 30 17.92 -12.32 4.75
C MET A 30 18.96 -12.49 3.62
N CYS A 31 19.19 -13.71 3.13
CA CYS A 31 20.03 -13.93 1.94
C CYS A 31 19.42 -13.26 0.71
N GLY A 32 18.10 -13.36 0.52
CA GLY A 32 17.38 -12.63 -0.52
C GLY A 32 17.59 -11.12 -0.40
N ALA A 33 17.34 -10.57 0.78
CA ALA A 33 17.50 -9.14 1.04
C ALA A 33 18.93 -8.63 0.78
N ILE A 34 19.96 -9.40 1.16
CA ILE A 34 21.36 -9.04 0.87
C ILE A 34 21.67 -9.09 -0.64
N ARG A 35 21.08 -10.02 -1.40
CA ARG A 35 21.26 -10.06 -2.87
C ARG A 35 20.60 -8.87 -3.54
N GLU A 36 19.40 -8.51 -3.09
CA GLU A 36 18.58 -7.44 -3.67
C GLU A 36 19.16 -6.06 -3.36
N PHE A 37 19.38 -5.78 -2.08
CA PHE A 37 19.76 -4.43 -1.64
C PHE A 37 21.26 -4.25 -1.47
N GLY A 38 22.03 -5.34 -1.44
CA GLY A 38 23.38 -5.37 -0.89
C GLY A 38 23.36 -5.30 0.65
N PHE A 39 24.55 -5.27 1.24
CA PHE A 39 24.70 -5.26 2.70
C PHE A 39 24.54 -3.82 3.26
N ARG A 40 23.30 -3.31 3.28
CA ARG A 40 23.01 -1.90 3.61
C ARG A 40 23.12 -1.53 5.08
N ILE A 41 22.86 -2.48 5.98
CA ILE A 41 22.93 -2.24 7.43
C ILE A 41 24.16 -2.98 7.98
N PRO A 42 25.22 -2.29 8.44
CA PRO A 42 26.44 -2.94 8.89
C PRO A 42 26.24 -3.78 10.15
N ILE A 43 27.08 -4.79 10.33
CA ILE A 43 27.19 -5.52 11.60
C ILE A 43 27.77 -4.58 12.63
N VAL A 44 27.19 -4.52 13.83
CA VAL A 44 27.80 -3.77 14.93
C VAL A 44 28.66 -4.74 15.73
N ALA A 45 29.93 -4.42 15.92
CA ALA A 45 30.87 -5.29 16.65
C ALA A 45 31.87 -4.50 17.48
N LYS A 46 32.50 -5.19 18.43
CA LYS A 46 33.69 -4.72 19.14
C LYS A 46 34.96 -4.97 18.31
N SER A 47 36.02 -4.23 18.59
CA SER A 47 37.34 -4.41 17.96
C SER A 47 37.89 -5.84 18.07
N ASP A 48 37.54 -6.57 19.14
CA ASP A 48 37.89 -7.97 19.37
C ASP A 48 37.11 -8.97 18.49
N GLY A 49 36.18 -8.51 17.66
CA GLY A 49 35.34 -9.32 16.78
C GLY A 49 33.99 -9.70 17.39
N THR A 50 33.73 -9.43 18.67
CA THR A 50 32.48 -9.78 19.33
C THR A 50 31.31 -9.04 18.70
N VAL A 51 30.36 -9.80 18.13
CA VAL A 51 29.16 -9.24 17.51
C VAL A 51 28.22 -8.67 18.58
N VAL A 52 27.87 -7.40 18.41
CA VAL A 52 26.89 -6.67 19.20
C VAL A 52 25.52 -6.77 18.56
N ASP A 53 25.39 -6.47 17.27
CA ASP A 53 24.14 -6.59 16.50
C ASP A 53 24.44 -7.11 15.07
N GLY A 54 23.45 -7.75 14.45
CA GLY A 54 23.53 -8.25 13.09
C GLY A 54 23.80 -9.75 12.96
N HIS A 55 23.49 -10.57 13.97
CA HIS A 55 23.70 -12.03 13.88
C HIS A 55 22.95 -12.70 12.72
N LEU A 56 21.73 -12.25 12.38
CA LEU A 56 21.00 -12.76 11.22
C LEU A 56 21.72 -12.42 9.90
N ARG A 57 22.19 -11.18 9.78
CA ARG A 57 22.97 -10.71 8.63
C ARG A 57 24.31 -11.45 8.50
N LEU A 58 24.98 -11.74 9.63
CA LEU A 58 26.19 -12.56 9.66
C LEU A 58 25.92 -13.98 9.15
N LYS A 59 24.88 -14.66 9.66
CA LYS A 59 24.49 -16.01 9.20
C LYS A 59 24.17 -16.03 7.71
N ALA A 60 23.45 -15.03 7.22
CA ALA A 60 23.12 -14.90 5.81
C ALA A 60 24.37 -14.68 4.95
N ALA A 61 25.28 -13.79 5.34
CA ALA A 61 26.54 -13.59 4.64
C ALA A 61 27.44 -14.83 4.61
N GLN A 62 27.46 -15.60 5.70
CA GLN A 62 28.14 -16.91 5.74
C GLN A 62 27.50 -17.89 4.76
N LYS A 63 26.17 -17.99 4.74
CA LYS A 63 25.43 -18.85 3.80
C LYS A 63 25.64 -18.44 2.33
N LEU A 64 25.76 -17.14 2.06
CA LEU A 64 26.08 -16.58 0.75
C LEU A 64 27.56 -16.75 0.34
N GLY A 65 28.44 -17.18 1.26
CA GLY A 65 29.87 -17.34 1.00
C GLY A 65 30.63 -16.02 0.86
N LEU A 66 30.10 -14.92 1.39
CA LEU A 66 30.79 -13.62 1.39
C LEU A 66 32.09 -13.71 2.20
N LYS A 67 33.14 -13.06 1.70
CA LYS A 67 34.45 -13.02 2.37
C LYS A 67 34.57 -11.86 3.34
N GLU A 68 33.90 -10.76 3.05
CA GLU A 68 33.96 -9.55 3.83
C GLU A 68 32.56 -8.95 4.02
N VAL A 69 32.39 -8.21 5.12
CA VAL A 69 31.14 -7.57 5.50
C VAL A 69 31.42 -6.17 6.08
N PRO A 70 30.48 -5.22 5.94
CA PRO A 70 30.60 -3.92 6.56
C PRO A 70 30.33 -4.03 8.07
N VAL A 71 31.22 -3.44 8.86
CA VAL A 71 31.22 -3.47 10.33
C VAL A 71 31.32 -2.06 10.89
N ALA A 72 30.39 -1.71 11.78
CA ALA A 72 30.45 -0.52 12.60
C ALA A 72 31.02 -0.87 13.97
N LEU A 73 32.04 -0.13 14.42
CA LEU A 73 32.66 -0.35 15.72
C LEU A 73 31.82 0.25 16.86
N ALA A 74 31.77 -0.47 17.98
CA ALA A 74 31.08 -0.08 19.20
C ALA A 74 32.01 -0.09 20.43
N ASP A 75 33.31 0.15 20.22
CA ASP A 75 34.34 0.09 21.27
C ASP A 75 34.10 1.11 22.40
N GLU A 76 33.46 2.23 22.10
CA GLU A 76 33.07 3.29 23.03
C GLU A 76 31.97 2.89 24.01
N LEU A 77 31.19 1.85 23.71
CA LEU A 77 30.14 1.35 24.60
C LEU A 77 30.73 0.53 25.75
N THR A 78 30.31 0.78 26.98
CA THR A 78 30.59 -0.12 28.11
C THR A 78 29.92 -1.49 27.91
N ASP A 79 30.38 -2.53 28.61
CA ASP A 79 29.77 -3.87 28.53
C ASP A 79 28.26 -3.87 28.85
N THR A 80 27.85 -3.04 29.82
CA THR A 80 26.45 -2.84 30.16
C THR A 80 25.68 -2.20 29.01
N GLN A 81 26.24 -1.17 28.37
CA GLN A 81 25.63 -0.55 27.19
C GLN A 81 25.55 -1.52 26.01
N VAL A 82 26.58 -2.34 25.77
CA VAL A 82 26.54 -3.39 24.74
C VAL A 82 25.40 -4.38 25.00
N LYS A 83 25.23 -4.81 26.25
CA LYS A 83 24.14 -5.71 26.64
C LYS A 83 22.77 -5.05 26.45
N ALA A 84 22.61 -3.80 26.84
CA ALA A 84 21.38 -3.04 26.64
C ALA A 84 21.09 -2.82 25.16
N PHE A 85 22.11 -2.46 24.36
CA PHE A 85 21.99 -2.20 22.93
C PHE A 85 21.54 -3.45 22.15
N ARG A 86 22.06 -4.63 22.51
CA ARG A 86 21.58 -5.92 21.97
C ARG A 86 20.07 -6.10 22.12
N LEU A 87 19.51 -5.70 23.26
CA LEU A 87 18.07 -5.78 23.50
C LEU A 87 17.33 -4.67 22.74
N LEU A 88 17.86 -3.44 22.80
CA LEU A 88 17.32 -2.27 22.13
C LEU A 88 17.14 -2.51 20.62
N ALA A 89 18.20 -2.92 19.91
CA ALA A 89 18.18 -3.08 18.45
C ALA A 89 17.11 -4.07 17.97
N ASN A 90 16.75 -5.05 18.82
CA ASN A 90 15.68 -6.00 18.52
C ASN A 90 14.30 -5.49 18.94
N GLN A 91 14.21 -4.85 20.10
CA GLN A 91 12.92 -4.40 20.65
C GLN A 91 12.41 -3.14 19.95
N SER A 92 13.29 -2.25 19.49
CA SER A 92 12.91 -0.99 18.85
C SER A 92 12.15 -1.20 17.55
N ALA A 93 12.40 -2.32 16.85
CA ALA A 93 11.64 -2.71 15.67
C ALA A 93 10.16 -3.04 15.97
N ASN A 94 9.80 -3.27 17.24
CA ASN A 94 8.45 -3.61 17.69
C ASN A 94 7.77 -2.47 18.46
N TRP A 95 8.36 -1.27 18.50
CA TRP A 95 7.81 -0.15 19.29
C TRP A 95 6.66 0.58 18.60
N ALA A 96 6.67 0.59 17.28
CA ALA A 96 5.65 1.23 16.46
C ALA A 96 4.78 0.16 15.82
N GLU A 97 3.49 0.45 15.73
CA GLU A 97 2.54 -0.31 14.92
C GLU A 97 2.62 0.15 13.47
N TRP A 98 2.24 -0.72 12.54
CA TRP A 98 2.09 -0.35 11.15
C TRP A 98 0.79 0.44 10.95
N ASP A 99 0.88 1.55 10.22
CA ASP A 99 -0.29 2.10 9.55
C ASP A 99 -0.61 1.15 8.38
N THR A 100 -1.69 0.38 8.53
CA THR A 100 -2.04 -0.68 7.58
C THR A 100 -2.43 -0.11 6.22
N GLU A 101 -3.11 1.03 6.18
CA GLU A 101 -3.56 1.63 4.93
C GLU A 101 -2.35 2.09 4.10
N LEU A 102 -1.43 2.82 4.74
CA LEU A 102 -0.20 3.27 4.08
C LEU A 102 0.73 2.10 3.74
N LEU A 103 0.82 1.08 4.60
CA LEU A 103 1.62 -0.11 4.33
C LEU A 103 1.11 -0.86 3.09
N ASN A 104 -0.20 -1.05 2.96
CA ASN A 104 -0.79 -1.74 1.82
C ASN A 104 -0.58 -0.97 0.51
N LEU A 105 -0.68 0.35 0.54
CA LEU A 105 -0.37 1.19 -0.62
C LEU A 105 1.07 0.99 -1.09
N GLU A 106 2.05 1.08 -0.18
CA GLU A 106 3.46 0.88 -0.50
C GLU A 106 3.74 -0.54 -1.03
N LEU A 107 3.13 -1.58 -0.43
CA LEU A 107 3.28 -2.96 -0.89
C LEU A 107 2.66 -3.17 -2.28
N LYS A 108 1.53 -2.52 -2.58
CA LYS A 108 0.90 -2.56 -3.89
C LYS A 108 1.77 -1.89 -4.95
N ASP A 109 2.28 -0.69 -4.67
CA ASP A 109 3.16 0.04 -5.59
C ASP A 109 4.43 -0.77 -5.92
N LEU A 110 5.00 -1.46 -4.91
CA LEU A 110 6.13 -2.37 -5.12
C LEU A 110 5.76 -3.56 -6.02
N LYS A 111 4.61 -4.18 -5.80
CA LYS A 111 4.13 -5.30 -6.64
C LYS A 111 3.85 -4.86 -8.07
N GLU A 112 3.23 -3.70 -8.27
CA GLU A 112 2.98 -3.13 -9.60
C GLU A 112 4.30 -2.80 -10.34
N ALA A 113 5.33 -2.41 -9.60
CA ALA A 113 6.70 -2.26 -10.11
C ALA A 113 7.42 -3.59 -10.36
N GLY A 114 6.80 -4.74 -10.09
CA GLY A 114 7.36 -6.08 -10.28
C GLY A 114 8.35 -6.51 -9.19
N PHE A 115 8.33 -5.87 -8.02
CA PHE A 115 9.19 -6.23 -6.89
C PHE A 115 8.62 -7.40 -6.08
N ASP A 116 9.49 -8.34 -5.67
CA ASP A 116 9.12 -9.49 -4.84
C ASP A 116 9.11 -9.12 -3.35
N THR A 117 7.92 -8.89 -2.79
CA THR A 117 7.71 -8.47 -1.39
C THR A 117 8.02 -9.56 -0.37
N ASP A 118 8.05 -10.83 -0.77
CA ASP A 118 8.36 -11.94 0.14
C ASP A 118 9.81 -11.84 0.67
N ILE A 119 10.71 -11.25 -0.14
CA ILE A 119 12.12 -10.99 0.21
C ILE A 119 12.24 -10.08 1.43
N ILE A 120 11.37 -9.08 1.56
CA ILE A 120 11.35 -8.15 2.70
C ILE A 120 10.46 -8.64 3.85
N GLY A 121 9.88 -9.84 3.73
CA GLY A 121 9.08 -10.48 4.76
C GLY A 121 7.64 -10.02 4.81
N PHE A 122 7.16 -9.43 3.72
CA PHE A 122 5.73 -9.23 3.47
C PHE A 122 5.28 -10.28 2.47
N ASP A 123 4.92 -11.45 3.00
CA ASP A 123 4.32 -12.51 2.21
C ASP A 123 3.01 -11.98 1.60
N ALA A 124 2.70 -12.34 0.36
CA ALA A 124 1.42 -11.99 -0.26
C ALA A 124 0.27 -12.31 0.71
N ASP A 125 -0.59 -11.31 1.00
CA ASP A 125 -1.72 -11.33 1.95
C ASP A 125 -1.46 -10.81 3.38
N ILE A 126 -0.71 -9.72 3.54
CA ILE A 126 -0.66 -9.00 4.83
C ILE A 126 -1.70 -7.87 4.88
N VAL A 127 -2.68 -8.13 5.75
CA VAL A 127 -3.83 -7.38 6.26
C VAL A 127 -5.07 -7.31 5.35
N PRO A 128 -6.18 -7.96 5.76
CA PRO A 128 -7.47 -7.75 5.13
C PRO A 128 -7.85 -6.28 5.33
N LEU A 129 -7.99 -5.58 4.22
CA LEU A 129 -8.81 -4.38 4.17
C LEU A 129 -10.20 -4.74 4.76
N PRO A 130 -10.95 -3.79 5.36
CA PRO A 130 -12.33 -4.04 5.79
C PRO A 130 -13.09 -4.80 4.67
N GLU A 131 -13.98 -5.75 4.99
CA GLU A 131 -14.62 -6.61 3.98
C GLU A 131 -15.24 -5.85 2.79
N GLU A 132 -15.57 -4.56 2.96
CA GLU A 132 -16.03 -3.62 1.92
C GLU A 132 -14.96 -3.25 0.86
N GLU A 133 -13.67 -3.41 1.15
CA GLU A 133 -12.54 -3.18 0.26
C GLU A 133 -12.00 -4.48 -0.36
N LEU A 134 -12.16 -5.63 0.32
CA LEU A 134 -11.87 -6.95 -0.27
C LEU A 134 -12.81 -7.28 -1.44
N GLN A 135 -14.02 -6.71 -1.47
CA GLN A 135 -14.92 -6.80 -2.63
C GLN A 135 -14.54 -5.85 -3.78
N LYS A 136 -13.56 -4.96 -3.60
CA LYS A 136 -13.07 -4.03 -4.64
C LYS A 136 -11.81 -4.50 -5.36
N GLU A 137 -11.09 -5.52 -4.85
CA GLU A 137 -9.78 -5.89 -5.39
C GLU A 137 -9.74 -7.11 -6.34
N GLU A 138 -10.86 -7.80 -6.58
CA GLU A 138 -10.93 -8.77 -7.70
C GLU A 138 -11.11 -8.11 -9.09
N GLU A 139 -11.22 -6.79 -9.19
CA GLU A 139 -11.27 -6.06 -10.46
C GLU A 139 -10.11 -5.06 -10.64
N ASN A 140 -8.86 -5.54 -10.66
CA ASN A 140 -7.78 -4.82 -11.37
C ASN A 140 -7.53 -5.45 -12.74
N ILE A 141 -8.48 -5.20 -13.64
CA ILE A 141 -8.37 -5.42 -15.08
C ILE A 141 -7.76 -4.17 -15.71
N TYR A 142 -6.47 -3.91 -15.51
CA TYR A 142 -5.79 -2.83 -16.25
C TYR A 142 -4.43 -3.26 -16.79
N THR A 143 -4.46 -4.28 -17.65
CA THR A 143 -3.74 -4.24 -18.93
C THR A 143 -4.59 -4.98 -19.96
N ASP A 144 -5.57 -4.29 -20.53
CA ASP A 144 -5.92 -4.35 -21.96
C ASP A 144 -7.18 -3.51 -22.20
N LYS A 145 -7.10 -2.60 -23.17
CA LYS A 145 -8.20 -1.79 -23.78
C LYS A 145 -9.48 -1.70 -22.95
N ILE A 146 -9.75 -0.52 -22.38
CA ILE A 146 -11.03 -0.17 -21.74
C ILE A 146 -12.19 -0.57 -22.68
N ALA A 147 -12.77 -1.73 -22.44
CA ALA A 147 -14.08 -2.08 -22.94
C ALA A 147 -15.02 -1.47 -21.91
N THR A 148 -15.70 -0.39 -22.27
CA THR A 148 -16.81 0.14 -21.48
C THR A 148 -17.76 -1.04 -21.25
N PRO A 149 -17.96 -1.52 -20.01
CA PRO A 149 -18.79 -2.69 -19.78
C PRO A 149 -20.19 -2.39 -20.31
N ILE A 150 -20.58 -3.11 -21.36
CA ILE A 150 -21.90 -2.98 -21.97
C ILE A 150 -22.85 -3.78 -21.08
N TYR A 151 -23.75 -3.08 -20.40
CA TYR A 151 -24.80 -3.71 -19.61
C TYR A 151 -26.05 -3.93 -20.47
N GLU A 152 -26.54 -5.17 -20.50
CA GLU A 152 -27.83 -5.52 -21.11
C GLU A 152 -28.89 -5.66 -20.01
N PRO A 153 -30.00 -4.91 -20.06
CA PRO A 153 -31.07 -5.01 -19.08
C PRO A 153 -31.62 -6.43 -18.97
N THR A 154 -31.74 -6.91 -17.74
CA THR A 154 -32.09 -8.31 -17.43
C THR A 154 -33.58 -8.49 -17.11
N GLY A 155 -34.30 -7.40 -16.88
CA GLY A 155 -35.68 -7.39 -16.39
C GLY A 155 -35.79 -7.57 -14.86
N LYS A 156 -34.68 -7.47 -14.13
CA LYS A 156 -34.64 -7.55 -12.67
C LYS A 156 -35.39 -6.36 -12.08
N GLU A 157 -36.23 -6.63 -11.09
CA GLU A 157 -36.92 -5.55 -10.40
C GLU A 157 -36.00 -4.87 -9.37
N VAL A 158 -35.68 -3.60 -9.59
CA VAL A 158 -34.78 -2.79 -8.74
C VAL A 158 -35.53 -1.62 -8.11
N ASN A 159 -35.20 -1.27 -6.87
CA ASN A 159 -35.64 -0.03 -6.22
C ASN A 159 -34.53 1.03 -6.31
N LEU A 160 -34.90 2.31 -6.35
CA LEU A 160 -33.95 3.42 -6.43
C LEU A 160 -33.01 3.46 -5.21
N ASP A 161 -33.46 3.01 -4.04
CA ASP A 161 -32.61 2.89 -2.85
C ASP A 161 -31.46 1.90 -3.04
N ASP A 162 -31.63 0.91 -3.93
CA ASP A 162 -30.58 -0.07 -4.27
C ASP A 162 -29.56 0.51 -5.27
N CYS A 163 -29.81 1.70 -5.82
CA CYS A 163 -28.94 2.37 -6.77
C CYS A 163 -27.87 3.25 -6.10
N LEU A 164 -28.02 3.59 -4.81
CA LEU A 164 -27.13 4.53 -4.11
C LEU A 164 -26.89 4.10 -2.66
N ASN A 165 -25.64 3.78 -2.34
CA ASN A 165 -25.18 3.70 -0.96
C ASN A 165 -24.58 5.04 -0.53
N SER A 166 -25.15 5.64 0.52
CA SER A 166 -24.73 6.93 1.08
C SER A 166 -24.45 6.85 2.58
N ASP A 167 -24.20 5.65 3.12
CA ASP A 167 -24.11 5.46 4.58
C ASP A 167 -22.88 6.16 5.18
N LYS A 168 -21.74 6.09 4.49
CA LYS A 168 -20.52 6.82 4.88
C LYS A 168 -20.69 8.32 4.76
N GLU A 169 -21.33 8.80 3.69
CA GLU A 169 -21.67 10.22 3.53
C GLU A 169 -22.54 10.70 4.71
N LYS A 170 -23.65 10.00 5.01
CA LYS A 170 -24.55 10.33 6.13
C LYS A 170 -23.83 10.34 7.47
N TYR A 171 -22.98 9.35 7.71
CA TYR A 171 -22.17 9.29 8.92
C TYR A 171 -21.26 10.52 9.05
N LEU A 172 -20.54 10.88 7.99
CA LEU A 172 -19.66 12.05 7.98
C LEU A 172 -20.43 13.35 8.17
N LEU A 173 -21.59 13.51 7.52
CA LEU A 173 -22.45 14.68 7.71
C LEU A 173 -22.86 14.83 9.18
N ILE A 174 -23.24 13.74 9.86
CA ILE A 174 -23.56 13.77 11.29
C ILE A 174 -22.35 14.23 12.12
N GLN A 175 -21.14 13.76 11.82
CA GLN A 175 -19.94 14.20 12.54
C GLN A 175 -19.65 15.68 12.31
N ILE A 176 -19.77 16.15 11.06
CA ILE A 176 -19.56 17.55 10.68
C ILE A 176 -20.54 18.47 11.42
N GLU A 177 -21.82 18.09 11.51
CA GLU A 177 -22.81 18.92 12.21
C GLU A 177 -22.57 19.01 13.71
N ASN A 178 -22.08 17.92 14.31
CA ASN A 178 -21.84 17.81 15.74
C ASN A 178 -20.50 18.43 16.18
N ALA A 179 -19.61 18.79 15.26
CA ALA A 179 -18.33 19.42 15.57
C ALA A 179 -18.53 20.87 16.05
N SER A 180 -18.20 21.13 17.32
CA SER A 180 -18.45 22.43 17.98
C SER A 180 -17.42 23.51 17.64
N ASP A 181 -16.30 23.13 17.03
CA ASP A 181 -15.13 23.96 16.74
C ASP A 181 -14.97 24.32 15.24
N LEU A 182 -15.97 24.00 14.41
CA LEU A 182 -15.97 24.35 12.98
C LEU A 182 -16.81 25.58 12.66
N SER A 183 -16.25 26.45 11.84
CA SER A 183 -17.00 27.53 11.17
C SER A 183 -17.96 27.00 10.11
N GLU A 184 -18.94 27.80 9.70
CA GLU A 184 -19.91 27.40 8.68
C GLU A 184 -19.23 27.18 7.30
N ASP A 185 -18.18 27.93 6.99
CA ASP A 185 -17.42 27.76 5.75
C ASP A 185 -16.68 26.42 5.72
N GLU A 186 -16.08 26.02 6.85
CA GLU A 186 -15.43 24.70 6.99
C GLU A 186 -16.45 23.56 6.93
N ARG A 187 -17.63 23.72 7.56
CA ARG A 187 -18.73 22.75 7.43
C ARG A 187 -19.16 22.59 5.98
N ASN A 188 -19.36 23.70 5.26
CA ASN A 188 -19.75 23.66 3.85
C ASN A 188 -18.71 22.96 2.97
N PHE A 189 -17.44 23.25 3.17
CA PHE A 189 -16.34 22.54 2.50
C PHE A 189 -16.39 21.04 2.78
N LEU A 190 -16.55 20.64 4.04
CA LEU A 190 -16.59 19.23 4.43
C LEU A 190 -17.87 18.51 3.97
N ARG A 191 -19.01 19.19 3.92
CA ARG A 191 -20.24 18.63 3.32
C ARG A 191 -20.03 18.33 1.84
N ALA A 192 -19.44 19.26 1.09
CA ALA A 192 -19.10 19.03 -0.32
C ALA A 192 -18.05 17.92 -0.49
N ALA A 193 -17.17 17.73 0.48
CA ALA A 193 -16.25 16.59 0.49
C ALA A 193 -16.97 15.26 0.79
N ALA A 194 -17.94 15.27 1.70
CA ALA A 194 -18.65 14.07 2.14
C ALA A 194 -19.46 13.40 1.02
N THR A 195 -19.98 14.18 0.08
CA THR A 195 -20.70 13.65 -1.11
C THR A 195 -19.83 12.73 -1.97
N ARG A 196 -18.50 12.81 -1.89
CA ARG A 196 -17.57 11.89 -2.57
C ARG A 196 -17.64 10.45 -2.05
N HIS A 197 -18.32 10.23 -0.92
CA HIS A 197 -18.55 8.90 -0.35
C HIS A 197 -19.90 8.30 -0.74
N ALA A 198 -20.69 8.98 -1.57
CA ALA A 198 -21.83 8.40 -2.25
C ALA A 198 -21.35 7.37 -3.30
N ILE A 199 -21.84 6.14 -3.21
CA ILE A 199 -21.46 5.03 -4.09
C ILE A 199 -22.69 4.64 -4.91
N PHE A 200 -22.61 4.83 -6.22
CA PHE A 200 -23.66 4.45 -7.17
C PHE A 200 -23.50 3.00 -7.65
N ASN A 201 -24.59 2.24 -7.67
CA ASN A 201 -24.63 0.90 -8.26
C ASN A 201 -25.10 0.99 -9.72
N TYR A 202 -24.15 0.99 -10.65
CA TYR A 202 -24.42 1.23 -12.07
C TYR A 202 -25.23 0.13 -12.76
N GLU A 203 -25.14 -1.13 -12.30
CA GLU A 203 -26.00 -2.23 -12.79
C GLU A 203 -27.46 -1.98 -12.40
N ASN A 204 -27.71 -1.70 -11.12
CA ASN A 204 -29.04 -1.37 -10.63
C ASN A 204 -29.57 -0.07 -11.26
N ILE A 205 -28.71 0.92 -11.50
CA ILE A 205 -29.06 2.14 -12.21
C ILE A 205 -29.46 1.83 -13.65
N ALA A 206 -28.70 1.01 -14.37
CA ALA A 206 -29.01 0.65 -15.76
C ALA A 206 -30.31 -0.17 -15.84
N GLU A 207 -30.55 -1.05 -14.88
CA GLU A 207 -31.80 -1.81 -14.76
C GLU A 207 -32.99 -0.90 -14.42
N TYR A 208 -32.83 0.03 -13.48
CA TYR A 208 -33.84 1.04 -13.14
C TYR A 208 -34.10 1.98 -14.30
N TYR A 209 -33.06 2.40 -15.01
CA TYR A 209 -33.11 3.22 -16.22
C TYR A 209 -33.97 2.54 -17.30
N ALA A 210 -33.76 1.24 -17.51
CA ALA A 210 -34.47 0.48 -18.54
C ALA A 210 -35.92 0.13 -18.17
N SER A 211 -36.22 -0.05 -16.88
CA SER A 211 -37.51 -0.60 -16.43
C SER A 211 -38.48 0.41 -15.81
N LYS A 212 -38.00 1.38 -15.05
CA LYS A 212 -38.83 2.24 -14.17
C LYS A 212 -38.59 3.74 -14.35
N ALA A 213 -37.46 4.15 -14.91
CA ALA A 213 -37.14 5.56 -15.08
C ALA A 213 -38.11 6.25 -16.05
N SER A 214 -38.65 7.40 -15.63
CA SER A 214 -39.41 8.27 -16.53
C SER A 214 -38.48 8.92 -17.57
N PRO A 215 -39.01 9.46 -18.69
CA PRO A 215 -38.18 10.14 -19.68
C PRO A 215 -37.32 11.28 -19.09
N THR A 216 -37.86 12.01 -18.11
CA THR A 216 -37.10 13.05 -17.40
C THR A 216 -35.97 12.46 -16.55
N MET A 217 -36.21 11.33 -15.88
CA MET A 217 -35.19 10.67 -15.07
C MET A 217 -34.07 10.11 -15.95
N GLN A 218 -34.42 9.47 -17.07
CA GLN A 218 -33.46 8.95 -18.05
C GLN A 218 -32.54 10.05 -18.55
N HIS A 219 -33.11 11.19 -18.96
CA HIS A 219 -32.34 12.33 -19.43
C HIS A 219 -31.34 12.86 -18.38
N LEU A 220 -31.77 13.00 -17.12
CA LEU A 220 -30.88 13.47 -16.05
C LEU A 220 -29.81 12.45 -15.67
N MET A 221 -30.11 11.15 -15.77
CA MET A 221 -29.11 10.09 -15.57
C MET A 221 -28.04 10.14 -16.67
N GLU A 222 -28.42 10.38 -17.92
CA GLU A 222 -27.47 10.54 -19.03
C GLU A 222 -26.59 11.78 -18.86
N GLU A 223 -27.19 12.94 -18.56
CA GLU A 223 -26.46 14.19 -18.32
C GLU A 223 -25.51 14.09 -17.12
N SER A 224 -25.89 13.31 -16.09
CA SER A 224 -25.05 13.03 -14.92
C SER A 224 -24.01 11.94 -15.15
N GLY A 225 -23.93 11.35 -16.35
CA GLY A 225 -23.00 10.26 -16.67
C GLY A 225 -23.30 8.95 -15.95
N LEU A 226 -24.51 8.78 -15.41
CA LEU A 226 -24.94 7.57 -14.72
C LEU A 226 -25.27 6.43 -15.69
N VAL A 227 -25.66 6.77 -16.93
CA VAL A 227 -25.88 5.82 -18.02
C VAL A 227 -25.35 6.45 -19.32
N ILE A 228 -24.62 5.68 -20.12
CA ILE A 228 -24.14 6.10 -21.44
C ILE A 228 -24.75 5.17 -22.48
N ILE A 229 -25.58 5.72 -23.35
CA ILE A 229 -26.24 4.98 -24.46
C ILE A 229 -25.60 5.33 -25.79
N ASP A 230 -25.15 6.57 -25.93
CA ASP A 230 -24.49 7.08 -27.12
C ASP A 230 -23.04 7.48 -26.79
N LYS A 231 -22.12 6.79 -27.45
CA LYS A 231 -20.67 7.01 -27.29
C LYS A 231 -20.26 8.40 -27.77
N ASP A 232 -20.91 8.93 -28.80
CA ASP A 232 -20.59 10.26 -29.34
C ASP A 232 -21.03 11.35 -28.36
N ARG A 233 -22.20 11.17 -27.72
CA ARG A 233 -22.69 12.07 -26.66
C ARG A 233 -21.80 12.05 -25.40
N ALA A 234 -21.27 10.90 -25.02
CA ALA A 234 -20.34 10.79 -23.88
C ALA A 234 -18.99 11.49 -24.13
N ILE A 235 -18.54 11.53 -25.39
CA ILE A 235 -17.36 12.29 -25.80
C ILE A 235 -17.65 13.79 -25.75
N GLU A 236 -18.80 14.25 -26.25
CA GLU A 236 -19.21 15.67 -26.20
C GLU A 236 -19.30 16.21 -24.76
N LEU A 237 -19.73 15.39 -23.80
CA LEU A 237 -19.85 15.75 -22.39
C LEU A 237 -18.55 15.58 -21.59
N GLY A 238 -17.44 15.17 -22.24
CA GLY A 238 -16.11 15.10 -21.63
C GLY A 238 -15.84 13.84 -20.79
N TYR A 239 -16.71 12.83 -20.80
CA TYR A 239 -16.57 11.61 -19.99
C TYR A 239 -15.47 10.65 -20.49
N VAL A 240 -14.89 10.89 -21.69
CA VAL A 240 -13.98 9.95 -22.38
C VAL A 240 -12.57 10.54 -22.64
N GLU A 241 -12.29 11.77 -22.16
CA GLU A 241 -11.11 12.56 -22.58
C GLU A 241 -9.73 12.06 -22.11
N LEU A 242 -9.63 11.08 -21.20
CA LEU A 242 -8.34 10.71 -20.61
C LEU A 242 -7.38 9.97 -21.57
N SER A 243 -7.89 9.32 -22.61
CA SER A 243 -7.06 8.44 -23.47
C SER A 243 -6.19 9.19 -24.47
N SER A 244 -6.71 10.26 -25.07
CA SER A 244 -6.06 10.99 -26.17
C SER A 244 -4.85 11.80 -25.68
N ARG A 245 -5.01 12.47 -24.53
CA ARG A 245 -3.98 13.32 -23.92
C ARG A 245 -2.77 12.53 -23.44
N ILE A 246 -3.00 11.31 -22.94
CA ILE A 246 -1.93 10.40 -22.51
C ILE A 246 -1.18 9.82 -23.73
N GLN A 247 -1.89 9.52 -24.83
CA GLN A 247 -1.25 9.07 -26.07
C GLN A 247 -0.34 10.12 -26.72
N GLU A 248 -0.74 11.39 -26.72
CA GLU A 248 0.11 12.49 -27.23
C GLU A 248 1.36 12.69 -26.38
N LEU A 249 1.27 12.50 -25.05
CA LEU A 249 2.40 12.60 -24.13
C LEU A 249 3.37 11.41 -24.25
N MET A 250 2.89 10.22 -24.63
CA MET A 250 3.73 9.02 -24.79
C MET A 250 4.32 8.82 -26.19
N GLY A 251 3.86 9.54 -27.21
CA GLY A 251 4.29 9.40 -28.61
C GLY A 251 5.42 10.33 -29.08
N GLY A 252 5.89 11.26 -28.23
CA GLY A 252 6.85 12.31 -28.59
C GLY A 252 8.27 12.07 -28.07
N GLY A 253 8.97 11.08 -28.62
CA GLY A 253 10.39 10.87 -28.31
C GLY A 253 11.02 9.74 -29.11
N VAL A 254 11.41 10.03 -30.36
CA VAL A 254 12.37 9.24 -31.15
C VAL A 254 13.75 9.88 -31.03
#